data_AF-A0A661HD48-F1
#
_entry.id   AF-A0A661HD48-F1
#
_cell.length_a   1.000
_cell.length_b   1.000
_cell.length_c   1.000
_cell.angle_alpha   90.00
_cell.angle_beta   90.00
_cell.angle_gamma   90.00
#
_symmetry.space_group_name_H-M   'P 1'
#
loop_
_entity.id
_entity.type
_entity.pdbx_description
1 polymer ?
#
loop_
_entity_poly.entity_id
_entity_poly.type
_entity_poly.pdbx_seq_one_letter_code
_entity_poly.pdbx_strand_id
1 'polypeptide(L)'
;MSPEIEQFLSGMKKTIEEVVMPNLTDRFAQEQAGIVAATLGFLGTIQDKVFHYELFENQEYKRILQDVLTILDADAANAEAGTNETLGVVVEKVNKHFQHDNPADQTAFRPYLFIRGSNENMKEFLCEFIQLQPEMPVQVRQDFEALLKPFFKSIEIRERSWVKGLGFDPAAEQQADIADLLYENEYLRVANINN
;
A
#
# COMPACT_ATOMS: atom_id res chain seq x y z
N MET A 1 15.32 -26.69 8.66
CA MET A 1 15.24 -25.24 8.38
C MET A 1 14.84 -25.10 6.93
N SER A 2 13.74 -24.42 6.65
CA SER A 2 13.39 -24.08 5.26
C SER A 2 14.33 -22.97 4.79
N PRO A 3 14.87 -23.02 3.56
CA PRO A 3 15.72 -21.96 3.04
C PRO A 3 14.94 -20.64 2.98
N GLU A 4 15.61 -19.54 3.34
CA GLU A 4 15.05 -18.21 3.21
C GLU A 4 14.84 -17.88 1.73
N ILE A 5 13.80 -17.10 1.40
CA ILE A 5 13.49 -16.71 0.02
C ILE A 5 14.70 -16.03 -0.63
N GLU A 6 15.43 -15.20 0.11
CA GLU A 6 16.66 -14.57 -0.36
C GLU A 6 17.72 -15.58 -0.80
N GLN A 7 17.93 -16.64 -0.02
CA GLN A 7 18.87 -17.71 -0.35
C GLN A 7 18.44 -18.45 -1.63
N PHE A 8 17.15 -18.69 -1.79
CA PHE A 8 16.60 -19.35 -2.98
C PHE A 8 16.77 -18.47 -4.23
N LEU A 9 16.41 -17.19 -4.16
CA LEU A 9 16.56 -16.24 -5.26
C LEU A 9 18.04 -16.04 -5.65
N SER A 10 18.92 -15.92 -4.66
CA SER A 10 20.37 -15.81 -4.85
C SER A 10 20.95 -17.06 -5.53
N GLY A 11 20.53 -18.26 -5.10
CA GLY A 11 20.95 -19.51 -5.72
C GLY A 11 20.50 -19.64 -7.18
N MET A 12 19.26 -19.25 -7.49
CA MET A 12 18.75 -19.23 -8.86
C MET A 12 19.52 -18.24 -9.73
N LYS A 13 19.73 -17.00 -9.24
CA LYS A 13 20.50 -15.97 -9.95
C LYS A 13 21.90 -16.48 -10.29
N LYS A 14 22.61 -17.01 -9.28
CA LYS A 14 23.96 -17.56 -9.46
C LYS A 14 23.99 -18.69 -10.50
N THR A 15 22.98 -19.56 -10.49
CA THR A 15 22.87 -20.64 -11.50
C THR A 15 22.71 -20.08 -12.91
N ILE A 16 21.92 -19.02 -13.08
CA ILE A 16 21.76 -18.39 -14.40
C ILE A 16 23.07 -17.74 -14.85
N GLU A 17 23.73 -16.97 -13.99
CA GLU A 17 24.95 -16.22 -14.32
C GLU A 17 26.16 -17.14 -14.56
N GLU A 18 26.34 -18.17 -13.73
CA GLU A 18 27.55 -19.00 -13.74
C GLU A 18 27.40 -20.29 -14.55
N VAL A 19 26.17 -20.78 -14.75
CA VAL A 19 25.93 -22.07 -15.44
C VAL A 19 25.16 -21.87 -16.74
N VAL A 20 24.04 -21.15 -16.73
CA VAL A 20 23.19 -21.06 -17.94
C VAL A 20 23.80 -20.12 -18.98
N MET A 21 24.05 -18.86 -18.62
CA MET A 21 24.54 -17.83 -19.54
C MET A 21 25.82 -18.22 -20.29
N PRO A 22 26.86 -18.81 -19.64
CA PRO A 22 28.09 -19.21 -20.34
C PRO A 22 27.89 -20.33 -21.37
N ASN A 23 26.82 -21.12 -21.23
CA ASN A 23 26.49 -22.23 -22.13
C ASN A 23 25.53 -21.84 -23.25
N LEU A 24 24.99 -20.62 -23.24
CA LEU A 24 24.14 -20.11 -24.32
C LEU A 24 25.02 -19.59 -25.46
N THR A 25 24.71 -19.99 -26.70
CA THR A 25 25.42 -19.53 -27.90
C THR A 25 24.67 -18.45 -28.68
N ASP A 26 23.35 -18.37 -28.48
CA ASP A 26 22.51 -17.34 -29.08
C ASP A 26 22.55 -16.05 -28.25
N ARG A 27 22.82 -14.92 -28.90
CA ARG A 27 22.94 -13.62 -28.25
C ARG A 27 21.62 -13.18 -27.63
N PHE A 28 20.50 -13.41 -28.32
CA PHE A 28 19.19 -13.05 -27.78
C PHE A 28 18.89 -13.87 -26.51
N ALA A 29 19.15 -15.18 -26.53
CA ALA A 29 19.01 -16.02 -25.34
C ALA A 29 19.90 -15.55 -24.17
N GLN A 30 21.15 -15.14 -24.43
CA GLN A 30 22.03 -14.57 -23.40
C GLN A 30 21.46 -13.27 -22.79
N GLU A 31 20.94 -12.37 -23.62
CA GLU A 31 20.29 -11.13 -23.16
C GLU A 31 19.06 -11.43 -22.31
N GLN A 32 18.19 -12.37 -22.73
CA GLN A 32 17.03 -12.79 -21.93
C GLN A 32 17.44 -13.43 -20.60
N ALA A 33 18.47 -14.30 -20.60
CA ALA A 33 18.98 -14.89 -19.36
C ALA A 33 19.55 -13.82 -18.41
N GLY A 34 20.25 -12.81 -18.96
CA GLY A 34 20.70 -11.65 -18.18
C GLY A 34 19.56 -10.87 -17.54
N ILE A 35 18.46 -10.65 -18.26
CA ILE A 35 17.25 -10.00 -17.71
C ILE A 35 16.65 -10.84 -16.57
N VAL A 36 16.56 -12.17 -16.73
CA VAL A 36 16.05 -13.05 -15.67
C VAL A 36 16.94 -12.98 -14.42
N ALA A 37 18.27 -13.05 -14.57
CA ALA A 37 19.20 -12.92 -13.45
C ALA A 37 19.08 -11.57 -12.73
N ALA A 38 18.97 -10.47 -13.48
CA ALA A 38 18.73 -9.14 -12.93
C ALA A 38 17.41 -9.06 -12.16
N THR A 39 16.34 -9.65 -12.71
CA THR A 39 15.01 -9.70 -12.08
C THR A 39 15.02 -10.49 -10.78
N LEU A 40 15.73 -11.63 -10.73
CA LEU A 40 15.89 -12.40 -9.49
C LEU A 40 16.66 -11.62 -8.42
N GLY A 41 17.70 -10.88 -8.82
CA GLY A 41 18.43 -9.98 -7.93
C GLY A 41 17.52 -8.89 -7.36
N PHE A 42 16.72 -8.26 -8.21
CA PHE A 42 15.73 -7.26 -7.79
C PHE A 42 14.70 -7.84 -6.81
N LEU A 43 14.13 -9.02 -7.11
CA LEU A 43 13.20 -9.71 -6.21
C LEU A 43 13.82 -9.95 -4.82
N GLY A 44 15.12 -10.29 -4.76
CA GLY A 44 15.84 -10.45 -3.50
C GLY A 44 15.86 -9.18 -2.65
N THR A 45 15.95 -8.01 -3.29
CA THR A 45 16.01 -6.71 -2.59
C THR A 45 14.66 -6.18 -2.10
N ILE A 46 13.55 -6.68 -2.65
CA ILE A 46 12.21 -6.12 -2.42
C ILE A 46 11.28 -7.06 -1.64
N GLN A 47 11.52 -8.37 -1.69
CA GLN A 47 10.61 -9.37 -1.11
C GLN A 47 10.32 -9.17 0.39
N ASP A 48 11.32 -8.73 1.15
CA ASP A 48 11.21 -8.41 2.58
C ASP A 48 10.36 -7.16 2.85
N LYS A 49 10.30 -6.24 1.89
CA LYS A 49 9.58 -4.96 2.00
C LYS A 49 8.12 -5.07 1.61
N VAL A 50 7.72 -6.10 0.85
CA VAL A 50 6.33 -6.30 0.39
C VAL A 50 5.38 -6.39 1.58
N PHE A 51 5.72 -7.20 2.57
CA PHE A 51 4.88 -7.37 3.75
C PHE A 51 4.77 -6.07 4.57
N HIS A 52 5.90 -5.39 4.77
CA HIS A 52 5.95 -4.12 5.49
C HIS A 52 5.22 -2.99 4.75
N TYR A 53 5.25 -2.98 3.42
CA TYR A 53 4.48 -2.07 2.59
C TYR A 53 2.97 -2.28 2.78
N GLU A 54 2.49 -3.52 2.69
CA GLU A 54 1.07 -3.81 2.93
C GLU A 54 0.63 -3.49 4.36
N LEU A 55 1.50 -3.73 5.36
CA LEU A 55 1.22 -3.33 6.74
C LEU A 55 1.12 -1.81 6.89
N PHE A 56 2.02 -1.07 6.26
CA PHE A 56 1.99 0.39 6.27
C PHE A 56 0.73 0.92 5.61
N GLU A 57 0.38 0.42 4.42
CA GLU A 57 -0.86 0.78 3.74
C GLU A 57 -2.09 0.44 4.58
N ASN A 58 -2.12 -0.72 5.24
CA ASN A 58 -3.23 -1.10 6.10
C ASN A 58 -3.48 -0.10 7.23
N GLN A 59 -2.41 0.35 7.90
CA GLN A 59 -2.49 1.36 8.95
C GLN A 59 -3.01 2.69 8.41
N GLU A 60 -2.50 3.13 7.26
CA GLU A 60 -2.94 4.36 6.60
C GLU A 60 -4.41 4.30 6.16
N TYR A 61 -4.87 3.15 5.62
CA TYR A 61 -6.26 2.94 5.24
C TYR A 61 -7.21 2.89 6.43
N LYS A 62 -6.81 2.25 7.53
CA LYS A 62 -7.58 2.27 8.77
C LYS A 62 -7.74 3.70 9.28
N ARG A 63 -6.62 4.45 9.33
CA ARG A 63 -6.62 5.84 9.80
C ARG A 63 -7.51 6.72 8.93
N ILE A 64 -7.32 6.71 7.60
CA ILE A 64 -8.09 7.56 6.69
C ILE A 64 -9.59 7.26 6.80
N LEU A 65 -9.98 5.99 6.89
CA LEU A 65 -11.38 5.62 7.05
C LEU A 65 -11.93 6.05 8.42
N GLN A 66 -11.16 5.94 9.51
CA GLN A 66 -11.57 6.46 10.82
C GLN A 66 -11.76 7.98 10.81
N ASP A 67 -10.86 8.72 10.15
CA ASP A 67 -10.95 10.17 10.01
C ASP A 67 -12.20 10.55 9.19
N VAL A 68 -12.48 9.82 8.10
CA VAL A 68 -13.71 9.99 7.31
C VAL A 68 -14.96 9.75 8.17
N LEU A 69 -15.00 8.63 8.91
CA LEU A 69 -16.13 8.35 9.81
C LEU A 69 -16.34 9.46 10.84
N THR A 70 -15.25 10.00 11.39
CA THR A 70 -15.31 11.10 12.37
C THR A 70 -15.92 12.38 11.76
N ILE A 71 -15.56 12.72 10.52
CA ILE A 71 -16.14 13.86 9.80
C ILE A 71 -17.65 13.66 9.61
N LEU A 72 -18.05 12.46 9.19
CA LEU A 72 -19.45 12.12 8.93
C LEU A 72 -20.30 12.09 10.21
N ASP A 73 -19.77 11.56 11.31
CA ASP A 73 -20.44 11.53 12.61
C ASP A 73 -20.64 12.94 13.17
N ALA A 74 -19.65 13.82 13.00
CA ALA A 74 -19.75 15.22 13.41
C ALA A 74 -20.85 15.98 12.64
N ASP A 75 -21.00 15.71 11.34
CA ASP A 75 -22.08 16.27 10.53
C ASP A 75 -23.45 15.73 10.95
N ALA A 76 -23.57 14.41 11.16
CA ALA A 76 -24.80 13.77 11.59
C ALA A 76 -25.30 14.30 12.95
N ALA A 77 -24.39 14.63 13.87
CA ALA A 77 -24.72 15.25 15.15
C ALA A 77 -25.26 16.68 15.03
N ASN A 78 -24.92 17.39 13.96
CA ASN A 78 -25.30 18.78 13.69
C ASN A 78 -26.49 18.93 12.73
N ALA A 79 -26.92 17.86 12.07
CA ALA A 79 -28.00 17.88 11.09
C ALA A 79 -29.40 17.67 11.71
N GLU A 80 -30.39 18.52 11.37
CA GLU A 80 -31.73 18.46 11.97
C GLU A 80 -32.66 17.34 11.43
N ALA A 81 -32.37 16.71 10.29
CA ALA A 81 -32.93 15.44 9.84
C ALA A 81 -32.52 15.19 8.38
N GLY A 82 -31.77 14.12 8.14
CA GLY A 82 -31.51 13.64 6.78
C GLY A 82 -30.11 13.07 6.61
N THR A 83 -29.81 11.95 7.28
CA THR A 83 -28.63 11.16 6.94
C THR A 83 -28.85 10.59 5.54
N ASN A 84 -27.93 10.84 4.62
CA ASN A 84 -27.97 10.25 3.28
C ASN A 84 -27.92 8.71 3.42
N GLU A 85 -29.00 8.02 3.02
CA GLU A 85 -29.14 6.56 3.16
C GLU A 85 -27.99 5.80 2.49
N THR A 86 -27.55 6.26 1.31
CA THR A 86 -26.45 5.63 0.56
C THR A 86 -25.13 5.77 1.31
N LEU A 87 -24.88 6.93 1.89
CA LEU A 87 -23.68 7.17 2.71
C LEU A 87 -23.68 6.30 3.97
N GLY A 88 -24.85 6.15 4.60
CA GLY A 88 -25.05 5.27 5.75
C GLY A 88 -24.71 3.79 5.45
N VAL A 89 -25.03 3.31 4.24
CA VAL A 89 -24.67 1.94 3.81
C VAL A 89 -23.15 1.75 3.74
N VAL A 90 -22.40 2.74 3.21
CA VAL A 90 -20.93 2.65 3.15
C VAL A 90 -20.32 2.69 4.55
N VAL A 91 -20.84 3.57 5.42
CA VAL A 91 -20.45 3.63 6.84
C VAL A 91 -20.67 2.27 7.53
N GLU A 92 -21.81 1.61 7.30
CA GLU A 92 -22.07 0.28 7.85
C GLU A 92 -21.08 -0.78 7.35
N LYS A 93 -20.73 -0.76 6.05
CA LYS A 93 -19.71 -1.66 5.49
C LYS A 93 -18.36 -1.50 6.18
N VAL A 94 -17.91 -0.26 6.37
CA VAL A 94 -16.64 0.05 7.05
C VAL A 94 -16.69 -0.42 8.51
N ASN A 95 -17.76 -0.10 9.24
CA ASN A 95 -17.91 -0.52 10.62
C ASN A 95 -17.93 -2.05 10.76
N LYS A 96 -18.62 -2.75 9.86
CA LYS A 96 -18.62 -4.21 9.80
C LYS A 96 -17.23 -4.77 9.48
N HIS A 97 -16.49 -4.14 8.59
CA HIS A 97 -15.12 -4.52 8.30
C HIS A 97 -14.22 -4.38 9.54
N PHE A 98 -14.33 -3.27 10.28
CA PHE A 98 -13.58 -3.05 11.52
C PHE A 98 -13.97 -3.95 12.70
N GLN A 99 -15.10 -4.68 12.62
CA GLN A 99 -15.36 -5.79 13.56
C GLN A 99 -14.41 -6.97 13.36
N HIS A 100 -13.84 -7.11 12.15
CA HIS A 100 -12.93 -8.20 11.77
C HIS A 100 -11.47 -7.76 11.67
N ASP A 101 -11.23 -6.52 11.25
CA ASP A 101 -9.90 -5.91 11.16
C ASP A 101 -9.87 -4.60 11.97
N ASN A 102 -9.92 -4.72 13.29
CA ASN A 102 -10.03 -3.56 14.17
C ASN A 102 -8.74 -2.70 14.08
N PRO A 103 -8.86 -1.37 13.97
CA PRO A 103 -7.70 -0.46 14.01
C PRO A 103 -6.80 -0.59 15.25
N ALA A 104 -7.35 -1.07 16.38
CA ALA A 104 -6.59 -1.32 17.61
C ALA A 104 -5.89 -2.69 17.64
N ASP A 105 -6.15 -3.58 16.68
CA ASP A 105 -5.56 -4.92 16.64
C ASP A 105 -4.08 -4.91 16.23
N GLN A 106 -3.33 -5.90 16.72
CA GLN A 106 -1.94 -6.16 16.31
C GLN A 106 -1.90 -6.79 14.92
N THR A 107 -2.12 -5.96 13.90
CA THR A 107 -2.22 -6.35 12.49
C THR A 107 -0.97 -7.09 11.98
N ALA A 108 0.22 -6.79 12.54
CA ALA A 108 1.46 -7.46 12.20
C ALA A 108 1.47 -8.98 12.46
N PHE A 109 0.53 -9.50 13.26
CA PHE A 109 0.37 -10.94 13.49
C PHE A 109 -0.61 -11.62 12.54
N ARG A 110 -1.22 -10.87 11.61
CA ARG A 110 -2.13 -11.43 10.60
C ARG A 110 -1.33 -11.95 9.38
N PRO A 111 -1.84 -12.98 8.68
CA PRO A 111 -1.21 -13.44 7.44
C PRO A 111 -1.18 -12.35 6.36
N TYR A 112 -0.15 -12.34 5.51
CA TYR A 112 -0.03 -11.42 4.37
C TYR A 112 -1.30 -11.34 3.52
N LEU A 113 -1.89 -12.50 3.16
CA LEU A 113 -3.11 -12.55 2.34
C LEU A 113 -4.30 -11.87 3.00
N PHE A 114 -4.39 -11.93 4.33
CA PHE A 114 -5.43 -11.22 5.07
C PHE A 114 -5.22 -9.71 4.97
N ILE A 115 -4.00 -9.23 5.22
CA ILE A 115 -3.68 -7.79 5.20
C ILE A 115 -3.94 -7.21 3.81
N ARG A 116 -3.47 -7.89 2.76
CA ARG A 116 -3.72 -7.47 1.38
C ARG A 116 -5.20 -7.42 1.04
N GLY A 117 -5.95 -8.47 1.36
CA GLY A 117 -7.40 -8.49 1.14
C GLY A 117 -8.13 -7.42 1.94
N SER A 118 -7.65 -7.11 3.15
CA SER A 118 -8.16 -6.00 3.95
C SER A 118 -7.92 -4.65 3.27
N ASN A 119 -6.70 -4.40 2.78
CA ASN A 119 -6.35 -3.19 2.04
C ASN A 119 -7.21 -3.01 0.79
N GLU A 120 -7.45 -4.08 0.02
CA GLU A 120 -8.32 -4.06 -1.15
C GLU A 120 -9.76 -3.64 -0.79
N ASN A 121 -10.35 -4.22 0.27
CA ASN A 121 -11.68 -3.80 0.74
C ASN A 121 -11.71 -2.34 1.19
N MET A 122 -10.71 -1.89 1.94
CA MET A 122 -10.65 -0.51 2.42
C MET A 122 -10.46 0.50 1.28
N LYS A 123 -9.70 0.14 0.23
CA LYS A 123 -9.59 0.91 -1.02
C LYS A 123 -10.96 1.06 -1.69
N GLU A 124 -11.73 -0.03 -1.77
CA GLU A 124 -13.09 0.01 -2.33
C GLU A 124 -14.02 0.92 -1.54
N PHE A 125 -14.01 0.85 -0.20
CA PHE A 125 -14.83 1.74 0.62
C PHE A 125 -14.45 3.22 0.45
N LEU A 126 -13.14 3.52 0.36
CA LEU A 126 -12.69 4.88 0.11
C LEU A 126 -13.16 5.39 -1.27
N CYS A 127 -13.11 4.53 -2.29
CA CYS A 127 -13.66 4.84 -3.61
C CYS A 127 -15.18 5.09 -3.57
N GLU A 128 -15.94 4.29 -2.81
CA GLU A 128 -17.38 4.52 -2.60
C GLU A 128 -17.63 5.90 -1.95
N PHE A 129 -16.88 6.27 -0.92
CA PHE A 129 -17.00 7.61 -0.33
C PHE A 129 -16.66 8.74 -1.31
N ILE A 130 -15.61 8.58 -2.13
CA ILE A 130 -15.24 9.55 -3.16
C ILE A 130 -16.36 9.73 -4.19
N GLN A 131 -17.00 8.63 -4.61
CA GLN A 131 -18.12 8.69 -5.56
C GLN A 131 -19.34 9.42 -4.97
N LEU A 132 -19.58 9.28 -3.67
CA LEU A 132 -20.69 9.91 -2.95
C LEU A 132 -20.39 11.35 -2.50
N GLN A 133 -19.18 11.85 -2.73
CA GLN A 133 -18.77 13.21 -2.40
C GLN A 133 -19.73 14.31 -2.91
N PRO A 134 -20.32 14.22 -4.13
CA PRO A 134 -21.29 15.21 -4.61
C PRO A 134 -22.57 15.29 -3.78
N GLU A 135 -22.91 14.23 -3.05
CA GLU A 135 -24.09 14.13 -2.19
C GLU A 135 -23.81 14.58 -0.75
N MET A 136 -22.54 14.81 -0.39
CA MET A 136 -22.15 15.31 0.92
C MET A 136 -22.42 16.82 1.05
N PRO A 137 -22.76 17.30 2.26
CA PRO A 137 -22.81 18.73 2.56
C PRO A 137 -21.49 19.44 2.21
N VAL A 138 -21.59 20.74 1.90
CA VAL A 138 -20.43 21.51 1.41
C VAL A 138 -19.26 21.50 2.39
N GLN A 139 -19.52 21.63 3.69
CA GLN A 139 -18.47 21.63 4.71
C GLN A 139 -17.81 20.25 4.82
N VAL A 140 -18.61 19.18 4.95
CA VAL A 140 -18.13 17.79 4.95
C VAL A 140 -17.25 17.49 3.75
N ARG A 141 -17.67 17.94 2.56
CA ARG A 141 -16.90 17.78 1.33
C ARG A 141 -15.53 18.44 1.42
N GLN A 142 -15.47 19.67 1.95
CA GLN A 142 -14.20 20.40 2.09
C GLN A 142 -13.26 19.69 3.08
N ASP A 143 -13.78 19.23 4.21
CA ASP A 143 -13.00 18.51 5.22
C ASP A 143 -12.51 17.17 4.68
N PHE A 144 -13.36 16.45 3.95
CA PHE A 144 -13.02 15.21 3.26
C PHE A 144 -11.92 15.43 2.18
N GLU A 145 -11.99 16.49 1.37
CA GLU A 145 -10.94 16.80 0.40
C GLU A 145 -9.61 17.17 1.06
N ALA A 146 -9.66 17.95 2.15
CA ALA A 146 -8.49 18.35 2.90
C ALA A 146 -7.76 17.12 3.46
N LEU A 147 -8.51 16.09 3.84
CA LEU A 147 -7.99 14.81 4.29
C LEU A 147 -7.40 13.97 3.14
N LEU A 148 -8.09 13.88 2.00
CA LEU A 148 -7.67 13.01 0.88
C LEU A 148 -6.44 13.50 0.12
N LYS A 149 -6.27 14.82 -0.05
CA LYS A 149 -5.16 15.39 -0.84
C LYS A 149 -3.77 14.95 -0.35
N PRO A 150 -3.40 15.14 0.94
CA PRO A 150 -2.11 14.69 1.44
C PRO A 150 -2.00 13.15 1.43
N PHE A 151 -3.10 12.44 1.69
CA PHE A 151 -3.14 10.98 1.65
C PHE A 151 -2.77 10.42 0.26
N PHE A 152 -3.45 10.86 -0.81
CA PHE A 152 -3.13 10.41 -2.17
C PHE A 152 -1.75 10.85 -2.62
N LYS A 153 -1.29 12.04 -2.18
CA LYS A 153 0.08 12.46 -2.47
C LYS A 153 1.11 11.52 -1.84
N SER A 154 0.85 11.05 -0.63
CA SER A 154 1.71 10.09 0.06
C SER A 154 1.74 8.73 -0.65
N ILE A 155 0.60 8.26 -1.16
CA ILE A 155 0.52 7.03 -1.96
C ILE A 155 1.33 7.18 -3.24
N GLU A 156 1.14 8.26 -3.98
CA GLU A 156 1.87 8.53 -5.23
C GLU A 156 3.39 8.46 -5.02
N ILE A 157 3.90 9.09 -3.95
CA ILE A 157 5.32 9.08 -3.61
C ILE A 157 5.80 7.65 -3.30
N ARG A 158 5.03 6.90 -2.50
CA ARG A 158 5.37 5.52 -2.13
C ARG A 158 5.37 4.59 -3.34
N GLU A 159 4.34 4.65 -4.19
CA GLU A 159 4.26 3.82 -5.41
C GLU A 159 5.40 4.12 -6.38
N ARG A 160 5.76 5.40 -6.57
CA ARG A 160 6.93 5.77 -7.38
C ARG A 160 8.22 5.24 -6.79
N SER A 161 8.40 5.34 -5.47
CA SER A 161 9.58 4.80 -4.79
C SER A 161 9.65 3.27 -4.89
N TRP A 162 8.50 2.59 -4.88
CA TRP A 162 8.38 1.15 -5.07
C TRP A 162 8.87 0.69 -6.45
N VAL A 163 8.52 1.43 -7.50
CA VAL A 163 8.91 1.10 -8.88
C VAL A 163 10.25 1.69 -9.32
N LYS A 164 10.91 2.49 -8.45
CA LYS A 164 12.18 3.16 -8.73
C LYS A 164 13.25 2.21 -9.28
N GLY A 165 13.39 1.02 -8.68
CA GLY A 165 14.37 0.02 -9.10
C GLY A 165 14.12 -0.60 -10.47
N LEU A 166 12.94 -0.39 -11.06
CA LEU A 166 12.59 -0.90 -12.40
C LEU A 166 13.04 0.04 -13.53
N GLY A 167 13.34 1.32 -13.24
CA GLY A 167 13.81 2.29 -14.23
C GLY A 167 12.79 2.71 -15.30
N PHE A 168 11.50 2.41 -15.10
CA PHE A 168 10.44 2.78 -16.06
C PHE A 168 9.92 4.22 -15.90
N ASP A 169 10.09 4.83 -14.73
CA ASP A 169 9.67 6.20 -14.44
C ASP A 169 10.88 7.08 -14.09
N PRO A 170 11.32 8.00 -14.97
CA PRO A 170 12.39 8.93 -14.67
C PRO A 170 12.11 9.83 -13.46
N ALA A 171 10.84 10.11 -13.16
CA ALA A 171 10.46 10.89 -11.98
C ALA A 171 10.62 10.10 -10.67
N ALA A 172 10.66 8.76 -10.74
CA ALA A 172 10.93 7.90 -9.60
C ALA A 172 12.39 7.97 -9.14
N GLU A 173 13.34 8.30 -10.03
CA GLU A 173 14.76 8.45 -9.67
C GLU A 173 14.99 9.54 -8.62
N GLN A 174 14.14 10.58 -8.63
CA GLN A 174 14.18 11.69 -7.69
C GLN A 174 13.54 11.38 -6.33
N GLN A 175 12.86 10.24 -6.20
CA GLN A 175 12.23 9.83 -4.94
C GLN A 175 13.24 9.16 -4.00
N ALA A 176 12.93 9.14 -2.71
CA ALA A 176 13.68 8.38 -1.71
C ALA A 176 13.61 6.87 -2.01
N ASP A 177 14.47 6.07 -1.37
CA ASP A 177 14.27 4.62 -1.40
C ASP A 177 12.97 4.27 -0.66
N ILE A 178 12.28 3.21 -1.07
CA ILE A 178 11.10 2.75 -0.38
C ILE A 178 11.40 2.38 1.09
N ALA A 179 12.61 1.88 1.39
CA ALA A 179 13.05 1.62 2.75
C ALA A 179 13.05 2.90 3.61
N ASP A 180 13.52 4.02 3.04
CA ASP A 180 13.54 5.30 3.74
C ASP A 180 12.12 5.81 4.04
N LEU A 181 11.15 5.44 3.21
CA LEU A 181 9.74 5.80 3.40
C LEU A 181 9.00 4.87 4.36
N LEU A 182 9.34 3.59 4.38
CA LEU A 182 8.70 2.59 5.23
C LEU A 182 9.26 2.58 6.65
N TYR A 183 10.55 2.88 6.83
CA TYR A 183 11.22 2.75 8.12
C TYR A 183 11.69 4.09 8.68
N GLU A 184 11.72 4.17 10.01
CA GLU A 184 12.34 5.24 10.78
C GLU A 184 12.99 4.60 12.00
N ASN A 185 14.29 4.86 12.22
CA ASN A 185 15.07 4.27 13.30
C ASN A 185 14.97 2.74 13.37
N GLU A 186 14.96 2.05 12.22
CA GLU A 186 14.81 0.59 12.06
C GLU A 186 13.42 0.02 12.40
N TYR A 187 12.45 0.87 12.74
CA TYR A 187 11.06 0.47 12.95
C TYR A 187 10.22 0.81 11.73
N LEU A 188 9.20 0.00 11.45
CA LEU A 188 8.16 0.40 10.50
C LEU A 188 7.56 1.72 11.01
N ARG A 189 7.55 2.74 10.16
CA ARG A 189 6.90 4.00 10.45
C ARG A 189 5.46 3.71 10.82
N VAL A 190 5.09 4.10 12.02
CA VAL A 190 3.67 4.23 12.34
C VAL A 190 3.18 5.42 11.55
N ALA A 191 2.00 5.28 10.95
CA ALA A 191 1.24 6.32 10.28
C ALA A 191 1.01 7.56 11.19
N ASN A 192 2.06 8.35 11.47
CA ASN A 192 2.03 9.50 12.36
C ASN A 192 1.84 10.82 11.61
N ILE A 193 1.04 11.66 12.26
CA ILE A 193 0.32 12.83 11.79
C ILE A 193 1.21 14.08 11.92
N ASN A 194 1.03 15.03 11.01
CA ASN A 194 1.44 16.45 11.06
C ASN A 194 2.87 16.80 10.61
N ASN A 195 2.95 17.49 9.47
CA ASN A 195 3.18 18.94 9.46
C ASN A 195 2.25 19.60 8.43
#